data_AF-A0A3N5VM01-F1
#
_entry.id   AF-A0A3N5VM01-F1
#
_cell.length_a   1.000
_cell.length_b   1.000
_cell.length_c   1.000
_cell.angle_alpha   90.00
_cell.angle_beta   90.00
_cell.angle_gamma   90.00
#
_symmetry.space_group_name_H-M   'P 1'
#
loop_
_entity.id
_entity.type
_entity.pdbx_description
1 polymer ?
#
loop_
_entity_poly.entity_id
_entity_poly.type
_entity_poly.pdbx_seq_one_letter_code
_entity_poly.pdbx_strand_id
1 'polypeptide(L)' 'MFGFGLQELVIILVIALVIFGGKKLPELGSGLGKAIREFKRGTSEPDEIDVTPKEAVEHRDAGEPTEKGGTSQDRSRTS' A
#
# COMPACT_ATOMS: atom_id res chain seq x y z
N MET A 1 6.23 -27.39 30.24
CA MET A 1 6.19 -28.32 29.11
C MET A 1 5.96 -27.56 27.80
N PHE A 2 6.93 -26.75 27.35
CA PHE A 2 6.77 -25.86 26.17
C PHE A 2 7.97 -25.89 25.20
N GLY A 3 8.77 -26.96 25.24
CA GLY A 3 9.98 -27.10 24.41
C GLY A 3 9.79 -27.91 23.12
N PHE A 4 8.82 -28.82 23.06
CA PHE A 4 8.75 -29.82 21.98
C PHE A 4 8.06 -29.36 20.70
N GLY A 5 7.31 -28.26 20.70
CA GLY A 5 6.59 -27.82 19.50
C GLY A 5 7.49 -27.10 18.50
N LEU A 6 8.18 -26.06 18.96
CA LEU A 6 9.03 -25.22 18.10
C LEU A 6 10.39 -25.85 17.84
N GLN A 7 10.97 -26.57 18.82
CA GLN A 7 12.31 -27.13 18.68
C GLN A 7 12.35 -28.30 17.70
N GLU A 8 11.40 -29.25 17.77
CA GLU A 8 11.24 -30.29 16.74
C GLU A 8 10.98 -29.69 15.35
N LEU A 9 10.12 -28.67 15.25
CA LEU A 9 9.81 -28.04 13.95
C LEU A 9 11.08 -27.41 13.35
N VAL A 10 11.89 -26.72 14.15
CA VAL A 10 13.17 -26.16 13.71
C VAL A 10 14.13 -27.26 13.26
N ILE A 11 14.22 -28.38 13.99
CA ILE A 11 15.07 -29.52 13.60
C ILE A 11 14.62 -30.11 12.25
N ILE A 12 13.32 -30.33 12.07
CA ILE A 12 12.75 -30.84 10.82
C ILE A 12 13.02 -29.84 9.68
N LEU A 13 12.85 -28.54 9.94
CA LEU A 13 13.13 -27.48 8.98
C LEU A 13 14.60 -27.49 8.54
N VAL A 14 15.54 -27.66 9.47
CA VAL A 14 16.97 -27.76 9.15
C VAL A 14 17.25 -28.98 8.28
N ILE A 15 16.69 -30.15 8.60
CA ILE A 15 16.86 -31.36 7.78
C ILE A 15 16.27 -31.15 6.38
N ALA A 16 15.08 -30.55 6.28
CA ALA A 16 14.45 -30.22 5.01
C ALA A 16 15.31 -29.23 4.20
N LEU A 17 15.89 -28.21 4.85
CA LEU A 17 16.80 -27.26 4.21
C LEU A 17 18.09 -27.91 3.71
N VAL A 18 18.59 -28.97 4.37
CA VAL A 18 19.75 -29.73 3.90
C VAL A 18 19.41 -30.57 2.67
N ILE A 19 18.25 -31.23 2.64
CA ILE A 19 17.81 -32.08 1.53
C ILE A 19 17.39 -31.24 0.31
N PHE A 20 16.52 -30.26 0.53
CA PHE A 20 15.97 -29.41 -0.54
C PHE A 20 16.89 -28.22 -0.88
N GLY A 21 17.79 -27.83 0.02
CA GLY A 21 18.61 -26.63 -0.11
C GLY A 21 17.87 -25.36 0.29
N GLY A 22 18.59 -24.41 0.92
CA GLY A 22 18.00 -23.15 1.41
C GLY A 22 17.36 -22.24 0.34
N LYS A 23 17.63 -22.50 -0.95
CA LYS A 23 17.06 -21.75 -2.06
C LYS A 23 15.68 -22.26 -2.50
N LYS A 24 15.35 -23.53 -2.25
CA LYS A 24 14.11 -24.15 -2.75
C LYS A 24 12.86 -23.80 -1.94
N LEU A 25 12.99 -23.61 -0.62
CA LEU A 25 11.88 -23.14 0.23
C LEU A 25 11.34 -21.76 -0.18
N PRO A 26 12.17 -20.71 -0.33
CA PRO A 26 11.66 -19.39 -0.75
C PRO A 26 11.16 -19.38 -2.20
N GLU A 27 11.74 -20.20 -3.08
CA GLU A 27 11.28 -20.38 -4.47
C GLU A 27 9.86 -20.97 -4.51
N LEU A 28 9.61 -22.05 -3.76
CA LEU A 28 8.28 -22.66 -3.61
C LEU A 28 7.29 -21.74 -2.89
N GLY A 29 7.73 -21.09 -1.82
CA GLY A 29 6.92 -20.16 -1.03
C GLY A 29 6.47 -18.93 -1.83
N SER A 30 7.32 -18.42 -2.73
CA SER A 30 6.96 -17.31 -3.62
C SER A 30 5.85 -17.68 -4.61
N GLY A 31 5.88 -18.91 -5.14
CA GLY A 31 4.83 -19.44 -6.01
C GLY A 31 3.51 -19.66 -5.27
N LEU A 32 3.57 -20.34 -4.11
CA LEU A 32 2.40 -20.58 -3.26
C LEU A 32 1.80 -19.28 -2.73
N GLY A 33 2.62 -18.32 -2.31
CA GLY A 33 2.16 -17.03 -1.80
C GLY A 33 1.42 -16.21 -2.85
N LYS A 34 1.90 -16.22 -4.11
CA LYS A 34 1.18 -15.62 -5.24
C LYS A 34 -0.15 -16.33 -5.49
N ALA A 35 -0.14 -17.67 -5.52
CA ALA A 35 -1.36 -18.45 -5.72
C ALA A 35 -2.41 -18.19 -4.61
N ILE A 36 -1.99 -18.17 -3.34
CA ILE A 36 -2.86 -17.86 -2.21
C ILE A 36 -3.39 -16.42 -2.29
N ARG A 37 -2.56 -15.45 -2.72
CA ARG A 37 -2.97 -14.05 -2.89
C ARG A 37 -4.03 -13.89 -3.97
N GLU A 38 -3.82 -14.51 -5.13
CA GLU A 38 -4.79 -14.50 -6.23
C GLU A 38 -6.06 -15.26 -5.86
N PHE A 39 -5.94 -16.42 -5.21
CA PHE A 39 -7.09 -17.17 -4.70
C PHE A 39 -7.90 -16.35 -3.69
N LYS A 40 -7.23 -15.65 -2.77
CA LYS A 40 -7.88 -14.79 -1.79
C LYS A 40 -8.57 -13.59 -2.45
N ARG A 41 -8.00 -13.01 -3.50
CA ARG A 41 -8.63 -11.93 -4.30
C ARG A 41 -9.90 -12.42 -4.96
N GLY A 42 -9.81 -13.49 -5.77
CA GLY A 42 -10.97 -14.06 -6.45
C GLY A 42 -12.05 -14.64 -5.53
N THR A 43 -11.71 -14.97 -4.27
CA THR A 43 -12.69 -15.41 -3.27
C THR A 43 -13.23 -14.26 -2.41
N SER A 44 -12.51 -13.13 -2.31
CA SER A 44 -12.92 -11.99 -1.47
C SER A 44 -13.51 -10.82 -2.25
N GLU A 45 -13.44 -10.82 -3.58
CA GLU A 45 -14.15 -9.87 -4.45
C GLU A 45 -15.57 -10.40 -4.71
N PRO A 46 -16.63 -9.84 -4.08
CA PRO A 46 -17.94 -9.84 -4.73
C PRO A 46 -17.82 -9.04 -6.03
N ASP A 47 -18.52 -9.44 -7.09
CA ASP A 47 -18.48 -8.83 -8.44
C ASP A 47 -18.66 -7.29 -8.42
N GLU A 48 -17.59 -6.54 -8.15
CA GLU A 48 -17.52 -5.12 -8.50
C GLU A 48 -16.75 -5.03 -9.81
N ILE A 49 -17.52 -4.94 -10.88
CA ILE A 49 -17.07 -4.43 -12.16
C ILE A 49 -16.38 -3.09 -11.86
N ASP A 50 -15.05 -3.05 -11.97
CA ASP A 50 -14.25 -1.83 -11.85
C ASP A 50 -14.57 -0.91 -13.05
N VAL A 51 -15.66 -0.17 -12.94
CA VAL A 51 -15.92 1.06 -13.69
C VAL A 51 -15.36 2.22 -12.90
N THR A 52 -14.02 2.26 -12.79
CA THR A 52 -13.33 3.51 -12.44
C THR A 52 -12.73 4.08 -13.73
N PRO A 53 -13.41 5.02 -14.41
CA PRO A 53 -12.74 5.85 -15.40
C PRO A 53 -11.58 6.59 -14.73
N LYS A 54 -10.37 6.40 -15.26
CA LYS A 54 -9.25 7.31 -14.98
C LYS A 54 -9.60 8.68 -15.56
N GLU A 55 -10.18 9.57 -14.75
CA GLU A 55 -10.27 11.03 -14.93
C GLU A 55 -11.05 11.57 -13.70
N ALA A 56 -10.68 12.61 -12.94
CA ALA A 56 -9.72 13.69 -13.14
C ALA A 56 -9.55 14.51 -11.82
N VAL A 57 -8.50 15.35 -11.79
CA VAL A 57 -8.32 16.61 -11.02
C VAL A 57 -7.98 16.54 -9.52
N GLU A 58 -6.77 17.00 -9.14
CA GLU A 58 -6.57 18.29 -8.45
C GLU A 58 -5.08 18.52 -8.10
N HIS A 59 -4.42 19.38 -8.88
CA HIS A 59 -3.26 20.14 -8.41
C HIS A 59 -3.57 21.61 -8.73
N ARG A 60 -4.38 22.23 -7.87
CA ARG A 60 -4.49 23.69 -7.77
C ARG A 60 -4.00 24.07 -6.39
N ASP A 61 -2.67 24.19 -6.33
CA ASP A 61 -1.97 24.74 -5.18
C ASP A 61 -2.27 26.24 -5.04
N ALA A 62 -2.25 26.67 -3.78
CA ALA A 62 -2.80 27.89 -3.25
C ALA A 62 -2.15 29.17 -3.79
N GLY A 63 -3.00 30.13 -4.17
CA GLY A 63 -2.65 31.54 -4.37
C GLY A 63 -3.72 32.40 -3.70
N GLU A 64 -3.27 33.29 -2.83
CA GLU A 64 -3.97 34.05 -1.78
C GLU A 64 -5.35 34.68 -2.12
N PRO A 65 -6.25 34.80 -1.12
CA PRO A 65 -7.52 35.49 -1.28
C PRO A 65 -7.33 37.02 -1.26
N THR A 66 -7.49 37.64 -2.42
CA THR A 66 -7.76 39.08 -2.52
C THR A 66 -9.23 39.35 -2.21
N GLU A 67 -9.58 39.75 -0.98
CA GLU A 67 -10.75 40.62 -0.78
C GLU A 67 -10.71 41.44 0.53
N LYS A 68 -10.45 42.74 0.34
CA LYS A 68 -11.07 43.93 0.96
C LYS A 68 -11.06 44.10 2.49
N GLY A 69 -10.37 45.17 2.90
CA GLY A 69 -10.62 45.88 4.16
C GLY A 69 -9.65 47.03 4.38
N GLY A 70 -9.93 48.21 3.83
CA GLY A 70 -9.08 49.39 3.99
C GLY A 70 -9.85 50.69 3.75
N THR A 71 -10.55 51.14 4.78
CA THR A 71 -11.18 52.44 4.90
C THR A 71 -10.18 53.60 4.82
N SER A 72 -10.57 54.65 4.11
CA SER A 72 -10.33 56.07 4.46
C SER A 72 -8.89 56.53 4.71
N GLN A 73 -8.22 57.06 3.67
CA GLN A 73 -7.36 58.24 3.77
C GLN A 73 -7.08 58.76 2.35
N ASP A 74 -7.60 59.91 1.95
CA ASP A 74 -7.12 61.25 2.31
C ASP A 74 -5.99 61.72 1.38
N ARG A 75 -6.23 62.89 0.78
CA ARG A 75 -5.24 63.82 0.22
C ARG A 75 -4.36 63.37 -0.96
N SER A 76 -4.62 64.02 -2.10
CA SER A 76 -3.70 65.00 -2.75
C SER A 76 -3.38 64.75 -4.24
N ARG A 77 -3.38 65.87 -5.00
CA ARG A 77 -2.96 66.09 -6.40
C ARG A 77 -3.99 65.67 -7.45
N THR A 78 -4.70 66.55 -8.16
CA THR A 78 -4.34 67.85 -8.77
C THR A 78 -3.09 67.77 -9.64
N SER A 79 -3.28 67.52 -10.93
CA SER A 79 -2.86 68.38 -12.05
C SER A 79 -3.42 67.82 -13.35
#